data_AF-A0ABD0YS89-F1
#
_entry.id   AF-A0ABD0YS89-F1
#
_cell.length_a   1.000
_cell.length_b   1.000
_cell.length_c   1.000
_cell.angle_alpha   90.00
_cell.angle_beta   90.00
_cell.angle_gamma   90.00
#
_symmetry.space_group_name_H-M   'P 1'
#
loop_
_entity.id
_entity.type
_entity.pdbx_description
1 polymer ?
#
loop_
_entity_poly.entity_id
_entity_poly.type
_entity_poly.pdbx_seq_one_letter_code
_entity_poly.pdbx_strand_id
1 'polypeptide(L)'
;MSVGASYKLEFRSLLQTIMFRKIIPFKLLQDLHNRHPGDNSDLDDVICKMNETLNTLHQRIKICHCELTGEKLCVFVSTVEREYQKKYKIFDGPQEEYFLLIVNHIICSSEDGYIGSVDALNLSSKITTPVTGSVAEHYLQLYVKKGYLLVPSIGKYCLSMLAITELEPYFTQFEDYLKHCFVCKRAGFIGLKCNNCEKFIHKHCHSNFNQFKPGSKPICPSCKQELPFLDQ
;
A
#
# COMPACT_ATOMS: atom_id res chain seq x y z
N MET A 1 6.33 23.15 -35.73
CA MET A 1 5.80 21.85 -36.19
C MET A 1 6.64 20.73 -35.60
N SER A 2 6.13 20.01 -34.59
CA SER A 2 6.51 18.63 -34.22
C SER A 2 5.99 18.30 -32.81
N VAL A 3 4.68 18.07 -32.67
CA VAL A 3 4.15 17.38 -31.48
C VAL A 3 3.38 16.18 -31.99
N GLY A 4 4.14 15.14 -32.29
CA GLY A 4 3.64 13.87 -32.81
C GLY A 4 4.55 12.74 -32.35
N ALA A 5 4.99 12.78 -31.08
CA ALA A 5 5.51 11.57 -30.46
C ALA A 5 4.32 10.60 -30.39
N SER A 6 4.33 9.60 -31.29
CA SER A 6 3.36 8.51 -31.34
C SER A 6 3.30 7.85 -29.97
N TYR A 7 2.34 8.26 -29.13
CA TYR A 7 2.10 7.61 -27.85
C TYR A 7 1.49 6.24 -28.17
N LYS A 8 2.35 5.22 -28.17
CA LYS A 8 1.99 3.85 -28.61
C LYS A 8 0.73 3.38 -27.89
N LEU A 9 -0.18 2.79 -28.65
CA LEU A 9 -1.51 2.36 -28.18
C LEU A 9 -1.43 1.47 -26.93
N GLU A 10 -0.34 0.71 -26.80
CA GLU A 10 -0.03 -0.19 -25.68
C GLU A 10 0.18 0.56 -24.36
N PHE A 11 0.91 1.68 -24.37
CA PHE A 11 1.05 2.52 -23.19
C PHE A 11 -0.31 3.06 -22.74
N ARG A 12 -1.23 3.32 -23.68
CA ARG A 12 -2.58 3.83 -23.37
C ARG A 12 -3.42 2.78 -22.68
N SER A 13 -3.46 1.53 -23.17
CA SER A 13 -4.28 0.48 -22.57
C SER A 13 -3.79 0.09 -21.18
N LEU A 14 -2.46 -0.03 -21.00
CA LEU A 14 -1.84 -0.27 -19.70
C LEU A 14 -2.14 0.88 -18.74
N LEU A 15 -1.91 2.13 -19.16
CA LEU A 15 -2.16 3.31 -18.33
C LEU A 15 -3.64 3.41 -17.93
N GLN A 16 -4.57 3.25 -18.87
CA GLN A 16 -6.00 3.30 -18.60
C GLN A 16 -6.41 2.24 -17.56
N THR A 17 -5.88 1.03 -17.69
CA THR A 17 -6.16 -0.05 -16.73
C THR A 17 -5.62 0.30 -15.34
N ILE A 18 -4.37 0.77 -15.27
CA ILE A 18 -3.70 1.18 -14.04
C ILE A 18 -4.43 2.35 -13.37
N MET A 19 -4.79 3.39 -14.12
CA MET A 19 -5.50 4.56 -13.60
C MET A 19 -6.89 4.20 -13.09
N PHE A 20 -7.61 3.32 -13.79
CA PHE A 20 -8.95 2.91 -13.39
C PHE A 20 -8.93 2.06 -12.10
N ARG A 21 -8.02 1.10 -12.00
CA ARG A 21 -7.95 0.20 -10.85
C ARG A 21 -7.15 0.77 -9.67
N LYS A 22 -6.23 1.70 -9.92
CA LYS A 22 -5.23 2.28 -9.00
C LYS A 22 -4.23 1.31 -8.37
N ILE A 23 -4.60 0.05 -8.16
CA ILE A 23 -3.76 -1.02 -7.60
C ILE A 23 -4.01 -2.31 -8.39
N ILE A 24 -2.93 -2.93 -8.89
CA ILE A 24 -3.01 -4.12 -9.74
C ILE A 24 -1.86 -5.07 -9.41
N PRO A 25 -2.09 -6.40 -9.36
CA PRO A 25 -1.03 -7.39 -9.37
C PRO A 25 -0.07 -7.19 -10.55
N PHE A 26 1.23 -7.17 -10.28
CA PHE A 26 2.25 -6.95 -11.32
C PHE A 26 2.18 -8.05 -12.40
N LYS A 27 1.87 -9.29 -12.01
CA LYS A 27 1.68 -10.41 -12.94
C LYS A 27 0.55 -10.15 -13.94
N LEU A 28 -0.59 -9.61 -13.48
CA LEU A 28 -1.70 -9.28 -14.37
C LEU A 28 -1.32 -8.16 -15.36
N LEU A 29 -0.51 -7.20 -14.91
CA LEU A 29 0.01 -6.15 -15.80
C LEU A 29 1.01 -6.71 -16.81
N GLN A 30 1.85 -7.65 -16.39
CA GLN A 30 2.77 -8.38 -17.27
C GLN A 30 2.02 -9.21 -18.33
N ASP A 31 0.93 -9.88 -17.94
CA ASP A 31 0.07 -10.62 -18.89
C ASP A 31 -0.66 -9.68 -19.86
N LEU A 32 -0.99 -8.44 -19.45
CA LEU A 32 -1.53 -7.41 -20.34
C LEU A 32 -0.48 -6.90 -21.33
N HIS A 33 0.73 -6.65 -20.84
CA HIS A 33 1.87 -6.25 -21.67
C HIS A 33 2.20 -7.32 -22.72
N ASN A 34 2.29 -8.58 -22.30
CA ASN A 34 2.63 -9.69 -23.20
C ASN A 34 1.58 -9.93 -24.31
N ARG A 35 0.33 -9.50 -24.11
CA ARG A 35 -0.71 -9.57 -25.15
C ARG A 35 -0.52 -8.52 -26.25
N HIS A 36 0.15 -7.41 -25.94
CA HIS A 36 0.49 -6.34 -26.87
C HIS A 36 1.91 -5.81 -26.57
N PRO A 37 2.96 -6.60 -26.87
CA PRO A 37 4.30 -6.39 -26.32
C PRO A 37 5.07 -5.18 -26.87
N GLY A 38 4.57 -4.51 -27.90
CA GLY A 38 5.26 -3.37 -28.50
C GLY A 38 6.67 -3.66 -28.95
N ASP A 39 7.49 -2.60 -28.94
CA ASP A 39 8.93 -2.68 -29.22
C ASP A 39 9.77 -2.94 -27.95
N ASN A 40 9.14 -3.04 -26.76
CA ASN A 40 9.86 -3.10 -25.48
C ASN A 40 9.54 -4.42 -24.77
N SER A 41 10.54 -5.30 -24.65
CA SER A 41 10.36 -6.63 -24.06
C SER A 41 10.16 -6.61 -22.54
N ASP A 42 10.68 -5.60 -21.83
CA ASP A 42 10.57 -5.49 -20.37
C ASP A 42 9.50 -4.48 -19.91
N LEU A 43 8.59 -4.95 -19.05
CA LEU A 43 7.55 -4.14 -18.42
C LEU A 43 8.14 -3.09 -17.46
N ASP A 44 9.25 -3.39 -16.78
CA ASP A 44 9.88 -2.44 -15.87
C ASP A 44 10.39 -1.20 -16.64
N ASP A 45 10.96 -1.39 -17.84
CA ASP A 45 11.36 -0.29 -18.74
C ASP A 45 10.17 0.51 -19.26
N VAL A 46 9.07 -0.17 -19.57
CA VAL A 46 7.81 0.48 -19.98
C VAL A 46 7.30 1.38 -18.86
N ILE A 47 7.26 0.89 -17.62
CA ILE A 47 6.82 1.67 -16.46
C ILE A 47 7.75 2.87 -16.22
N CYS A 48 9.07 2.72 -16.38
CA CYS A 48 10.02 3.83 -16.32
C CYS A 48 9.68 4.93 -17.34
N LYS A 49 9.49 4.57 -18.62
CA LYS A 49 9.10 5.53 -19.67
C LYS A 49 7.76 6.19 -19.40
N MET A 50 6.77 5.44 -18.90
CA MET A 50 5.47 6.01 -18.51
C MET A 50 5.63 7.03 -17.36
N ASN A 51 6.46 6.72 -16.37
CA ASN A 51 6.72 7.60 -15.24
C ASN A 51 7.40 8.92 -15.66
N GLU A 52 8.26 8.93 -16.69
CA GLU A 52 8.82 10.19 -17.22
C GLU A 52 7.72 11.17 -17.62
N THR A 53 6.65 10.69 -18.25
CA THR A 53 5.50 11.51 -18.61
C THR A 53 4.63 11.83 -17.39
N LEU A 54 4.29 10.83 -16.58
CA LEU A 54 3.39 10.99 -15.43
C LEU A 54 3.93 11.94 -14.36
N ASN A 55 5.25 11.98 -14.15
CA ASN A 55 5.86 12.87 -13.17
C ASN A 55 5.59 14.35 -13.51
N THR A 56 5.46 14.71 -14.80
CA THR A 56 5.09 16.08 -15.22
C THR A 56 3.65 16.45 -14.86
N LEU A 57 2.82 15.43 -14.60
CA LEU A 57 1.42 15.55 -14.14
C LEU A 57 1.28 15.32 -12.64
N HIS A 58 2.40 15.28 -11.89
CA HIS A 58 2.42 14.92 -10.47
C HIS A 58 1.72 13.59 -10.16
N GLN A 59 1.93 12.61 -11.03
CA GLN A 59 1.43 11.24 -10.89
C GLN A 59 2.59 10.27 -11.04
N ARG A 60 2.48 9.10 -10.43
CA ARG A 60 3.52 8.08 -10.53
C ARG A 60 2.96 6.68 -10.37
N ILE A 61 3.52 5.76 -11.14
CA ILE A 61 3.37 4.32 -10.95
C ILE A 61 4.53 3.84 -10.07
N LYS A 62 4.20 3.29 -8.90
CA LYS A 62 5.15 2.68 -7.97
C LYS A 62 4.94 1.17 -7.93
N ILE A 63 6.05 0.44 -7.91
CA ILE A 63 6.06 -1.01 -7.70
C ILE A 63 6.35 -1.26 -6.22
N CYS A 64 5.51 -2.06 -5.58
CA CYS A 64 5.65 -2.43 -4.17
C CYS A 64 5.28 -3.91 -3.96
N HIS A 65 5.40 -4.38 -2.72
CA HIS A 65 4.96 -5.72 -2.35
C HIS A 65 3.85 -5.61 -1.30
N CYS A 66 2.82 -6.43 -1.41
CA CYS A 66 1.79 -6.54 -0.40
C CYS A 66 2.40 -6.97 0.94
N GLU A 67 2.14 -6.25 2.03
CA GLU A 67 2.66 -6.62 3.36
C GLU A 67 2.00 -7.90 3.91
N LEU A 68 0.77 -8.22 3.48
CA LEU A 68 0.06 -9.44 3.85
C LEU A 68 0.56 -10.66 3.06
N THR A 69 0.50 -10.59 1.73
CA THR A 69 0.69 -11.74 0.85
C THR A 69 2.09 -11.82 0.24
N GLY A 70 2.85 -10.73 0.26
CA GLY A 70 4.14 -10.61 -0.44
C GLY A 70 4.04 -10.47 -1.96
N GLU A 71 2.85 -10.45 -2.54
CA GLU A 71 2.64 -10.31 -3.98
C GLU A 71 3.20 -8.96 -4.49
N LYS A 72 3.90 -8.98 -5.64
CA LYS A 72 4.39 -7.77 -6.32
C LYS A 72 3.18 -7.04 -6.92
N LEU A 73 3.00 -5.78 -6.53
CA LEU A 73 1.89 -4.92 -6.93
C LEU A 73 2.39 -3.67 -7.65
N CYS A 74 1.54 -3.15 -8.53
CA CYS A 74 1.70 -1.89 -9.21
C CYS A 74 0.63 -0.92 -8.69
N VAL A 75 1.05 0.22 -8.17
CA VAL A 75 0.18 1.24 -7.55
C VAL A 75 0.33 2.56 -8.28
N PHE A 76 -0.78 3.18 -8.65
CA PHE A 76 -0.85 4.50 -9.25
C PHE A 76 -1.20 5.54 -8.18
N VAL A 77 -0.31 6.49 -7.96
CA VAL A 77 -0.46 7.50 -6.92
C VAL A 77 -0.28 8.91 -7.46
N SER A 78 -0.93 9.87 -6.80
CA SER A 78 -0.62 11.28 -6.93
C SER A 78 0.63 11.60 -6.12
N THR A 79 1.52 12.43 -6.66
CA THR A 79 2.69 12.97 -5.97
C THR A 79 2.50 14.44 -5.57
N VAL A 80 1.30 14.98 -5.76
CA VAL A 80 0.92 16.32 -5.31
C VAL A 80 0.91 16.35 -3.78
N GLU A 81 1.47 17.38 -3.16
CA GLU A 81 1.37 17.59 -1.71
C GLU A 81 -0.10 17.72 -1.26
N ARG A 82 -0.46 17.13 -0.12
CA ARG A 82 -1.86 17.02 0.35
C ARG A 82 -2.61 18.34 0.39
N GLU A 83 -1.95 19.45 0.71
CA GLU A 83 -2.59 20.75 0.79
C GLU A 83 -3.21 21.18 -0.56
N TYR A 84 -2.62 20.75 -1.67
CA TYR A 84 -3.11 20.97 -3.03
C TYR A 84 -4.07 19.86 -3.52
N GLN A 85 -4.13 18.72 -2.83
CA GLN A 85 -5.09 17.64 -3.10
C GLN A 85 -6.53 17.98 -2.67
N LYS A 86 -6.74 19.10 -1.94
CA LYS A 86 -8.07 19.58 -1.52
C LYS A 86 -9.07 19.73 -2.68
N LYS A 87 -8.60 19.91 -3.91
CA LYS A 87 -9.43 20.01 -5.13
C LYS A 87 -9.88 18.65 -5.70
N TYR A 88 -9.18 17.57 -5.35
CA TYR A 88 -9.40 16.22 -5.89
C TYR A 88 -9.60 15.21 -4.75
N LYS A 89 -10.40 15.59 -3.75
CA LYS A 89 -10.66 14.74 -2.59
C LYS A 89 -11.37 13.46 -3.03
N ILE A 90 -10.80 12.33 -2.60
CA ILE A 90 -11.35 11.00 -2.83
C ILE A 90 -12.51 10.72 -1.87
N PHE A 91 -12.46 11.37 -0.70
CA PHE A 91 -13.41 11.24 0.38
C PHE A 91 -13.96 12.60 0.76
N ASP A 92 -15.24 12.65 1.14
CA ASP A 92 -15.85 13.86 1.68
C ASP A 92 -15.22 14.22 3.04
N GLY A 93 -15.43 15.44 3.54
CA GLY A 93 -14.78 15.92 4.78
C GLY A 93 -14.86 14.95 5.96
N PRO A 94 -16.07 14.51 6.38
CA PRO A 94 -16.22 13.54 7.47
C PRO A 94 -15.62 12.15 7.17
N GLN A 95 -15.68 11.71 5.92
CA GLN A 95 -15.08 10.44 5.49
C GLN A 95 -13.55 10.52 5.53
N GLU A 96 -12.95 11.62 5.10
CA GLU A 96 -11.50 11.81 5.14
C GLU A 96 -11.02 11.85 6.59
N GLU A 97 -11.69 12.62 7.45
CA GLU A 97 -11.36 12.71 8.88
C GLU A 97 -11.43 11.34 9.56
N TYR A 98 -12.52 10.60 9.34
CA TYR A 98 -12.68 9.25 9.90
C TYR A 98 -11.59 8.28 9.39
N PHE A 99 -11.27 8.34 8.10
CA PHE A 99 -10.22 7.51 7.53
C PHE A 99 -8.85 7.81 8.15
N LEU A 100 -8.52 9.09 8.37
CA LEU A 100 -7.26 9.49 9.02
C LEU A 100 -7.21 9.07 10.49
N LEU A 101 -8.33 9.09 11.22
CA LEU A 101 -8.37 8.54 12.58
C LEU A 101 -8.07 7.03 12.60
N ILE A 102 -8.60 6.28 11.64
CA ILE A 102 -8.29 4.85 11.49
C ILE A 102 -6.80 4.65 11.19
N VAL A 103 -6.25 5.42 10.24
CA VAL A 103 -4.82 5.39 9.89
C VAL A 103 -3.95 5.67 11.13
N ASN A 104 -4.29 6.71 11.89
CA ASN A 104 -3.55 7.08 13.10
C ASN A 104 -3.64 5.99 14.18
N HIS A 105 -4.79 5.34 14.33
CA HIS A 105 -4.92 4.21 15.25
C HIS A 105 -4.04 3.03 14.82
N ILE A 106 -4.00 2.72 13.52
CA ILE A 106 -3.13 1.65 12.99
C ILE A 106 -1.65 1.98 13.19
N ILE A 107 -1.24 3.25 13.07
CA ILE A 107 0.16 3.67 13.27
C ILE A 107 0.54 3.68 14.75
N CYS A 108 -0.24 4.40 15.57
CA CYS A 108 0.17 4.78 16.92
C CYS A 108 -0.25 3.76 17.98
N SER A 109 -1.36 3.04 17.76
CA SER A 109 -1.96 2.19 18.78
C SER A 109 -1.89 0.70 18.47
N SER A 110 -1.59 0.31 17.23
CA SER A 110 -1.56 -1.09 16.81
C SER A 110 -0.15 -1.68 16.79
N GLU A 111 0.02 -2.78 17.52
CA GLU A 111 1.28 -3.54 17.50
C GLU A 111 1.41 -4.43 16.25
N ASP A 112 0.29 -4.91 15.71
CA ASP A 112 0.25 -5.88 14.61
C ASP A 112 -0.17 -5.27 13.25
N GLY A 113 -0.49 -3.98 13.22
CA GLY A 113 -0.87 -3.24 12.02
C GLY A 113 -2.35 -3.38 11.64
N TYR A 114 -3.18 -3.92 12.54
CA TYR A 114 -4.62 -4.08 12.35
C TYR A 114 -5.43 -3.21 13.30
N ILE A 115 -6.68 -2.95 12.91
CA ILE A 115 -7.73 -2.39 13.77
C ILE A 115 -8.95 -3.31 13.75
N GLY A 116 -9.53 -3.57 14.92
CA GLY A 116 -10.78 -4.32 15.04
C GLY A 116 -11.98 -3.50 14.57
N SER A 117 -13.04 -4.17 14.11
CA SER A 117 -14.28 -3.49 13.67
C SER A 117 -14.90 -2.67 14.78
N VAL A 118 -14.92 -3.19 16.02
CA VAL A 118 -15.45 -2.47 17.19
C VAL A 118 -14.64 -1.21 17.47
N ASP A 119 -13.32 -1.31 17.47
CA ASP A 119 -12.44 -0.16 17.70
C ASP A 119 -12.59 0.87 16.59
N ALA A 120 -12.67 0.42 15.33
CA ALA A 120 -12.90 1.30 14.19
C ALA A 120 -14.22 2.06 14.32
N LEU A 121 -15.32 1.37 14.66
CA LEU A 121 -16.63 2.01 14.86
C LEU A 121 -16.61 3.01 16.02
N ASN A 122 -15.90 2.71 17.11
CA ASN A 122 -15.75 3.64 18.23
C ASN A 122 -14.98 4.92 17.87
N LEU A 123 -14.19 4.93 16.78
CA LEU A 123 -13.55 6.15 16.28
C LEU A 123 -14.55 7.09 15.59
N SER A 124 -15.73 6.62 15.19
CA SER A 124 -16.73 7.43 14.49
C SER A 124 -17.34 8.53 15.34
N SER A 125 -17.24 8.42 16.67
CA SER A 125 -17.69 9.46 17.60
C SER A 125 -16.62 10.53 17.86
N LYS A 126 -15.39 10.32 17.37
CA LYS A 126 -14.24 11.21 17.62
C LYS A 126 -13.97 12.21 16.49
N ILE A 127 -14.65 12.06 15.36
CA ILE A 127 -14.60 13.04 14.27
C ILE A 127 -15.42 14.28 14.62
N THR A 128 -15.13 15.41 13.97
CA THR A 128 -15.72 16.73 14.23
C THR A 128 -17.25 16.72 14.20
N THR A 129 -17.83 15.98 13.25
CA THR A 129 -19.27 15.73 13.18
C THR A 129 -19.52 14.24 13.38
N PRO A 130 -19.78 13.78 14.62
CA PRO A 130 -19.96 12.37 14.93
C PRO A 130 -21.00 11.71 14.02
N VAL A 131 -20.68 10.52 13.52
CA VAL A 131 -21.60 9.73 12.70
C VAL A 131 -22.05 8.49 13.44
N THR A 132 -23.25 8.01 13.11
CA THR A 132 -23.81 6.78 13.66
C THR A 132 -22.95 5.57 13.28
N GLY A 133 -23.03 4.49 14.06
CA GLY A 133 -22.34 3.24 13.76
C GLY A 133 -22.66 2.70 12.35
N SER A 134 -23.92 2.80 11.91
CA SER A 134 -24.33 2.39 10.56
C SER A 134 -23.66 3.19 9.43
N VAL A 135 -23.47 4.50 9.62
CA VAL A 135 -22.77 5.35 8.65
C VAL A 135 -21.26 5.05 8.67
N ALA A 136 -20.68 4.80 9.84
CA ALA A 136 -19.30 4.41 9.98
C ALA A 136 -18.99 3.05 9.32
N GLU A 137 -19.89 2.07 9.46
CA GLU A 137 -19.83 0.79 8.73
C GLU A 137 -19.85 1.01 7.22
N HIS A 138 -20.72 1.89 6.74
CA HIS A 138 -20.77 2.25 5.32
C HIS A 138 -19.45 2.86 4.83
N TYR A 139 -18.83 3.73 5.63
CA TYR A 139 -17.51 4.30 5.31
C TYR A 139 -16.41 3.23 5.28
N LEU A 140 -16.38 2.30 6.23
CA LEU A 140 -15.45 1.17 6.21
C LEU A 140 -15.60 0.33 4.93
N GLN A 141 -16.83 -0.01 4.55
CA GLN A 141 -17.12 -0.72 3.30
C GLN A 141 -16.69 0.09 2.07
N LEU A 142 -16.87 1.42 2.09
CA LEU A 142 -16.43 2.31 1.02
C LEU A 142 -14.90 2.27 0.88
N TYR A 143 -14.14 2.35 1.97
CA TYR A 143 -12.68 2.30 1.93
C TYR A 143 -12.17 0.95 1.40
N VAL A 144 -12.80 -0.15 1.79
CA VAL A 144 -12.49 -1.49 1.26
C VAL A 144 -12.81 -1.55 -0.23
N LYS A 145 -13.99 -1.08 -0.65
CA LYS A 145 -14.41 -1.04 -2.06
C LYS A 145 -13.49 -0.18 -2.93
N LYS A 146 -12.99 0.92 -2.39
CA LYS A 146 -12.01 1.81 -3.05
C LYS A 146 -10.57 1.29 -2.99
N GLY A 147 -10.34 0.18 -2.29
CA GLY A 147 -9.04 -0.47 -2.19
C GLY A 147 -8.06 0.19 -1.21
N TYR A 148 -8.52 1.05 -0.30
CA TYR A 148 -7.68 1.70 0.73
C TYR A 148 -7.49 0.81 1.95
N LEU A 149 -8.53 0.07 2.36
CA LEU A 149 -8.47 -0.92 3.43
C LEU A 149 -8.58 -2.34 2.88
N LEU A 150 -7.96 -3.28 3.58
CA LEU A 150 -8.09 -4.72 3.35
C LEU A 150 -8.72 -5.36 4.58
N VAL A 151 -9.40 -6.49 4.37
CA VAL A 151 -10.02 -7.30 5.44
C VAL A 151 -9.29 -8.65 5.48
N PRO A 152 -8.17 -8.76 6.20
CA PRO A 152 -7.38 -10.00 6.29
C PRO A 152 -8.14 -11.13 6.99
N SER A 153 -9.00 -10.80 7.97
CA SER A 153 -9.86 -11.73 8.67
C SER A 153 -11.14 -11.02 9.09
N ILE A 154 -12.18 -11.78 9.42
CA ILE A 154 -13.49 -11.24 9.86
C ILE A 154 -13.26 -10.23 11.00
N GLY A 155 -13.79 -9.02 10.82
CA GLY A 155 -13.73 -7.96 11.82
C GLY A 155 -12.36 -7.32 12.04
N LYS A 156 -11.34 -7.59 11.20
CA LYS A 156 -10.05 -6.88 11.22
C LYS A 156 -9.85 -6.12 9.92
N TYR A 157 -9.31 -4.92 10.03
CA TYR A 157 -8.93 -4.08 8.89
C TYR A 157 -7.45 -3.73 8.96
N CYS A 158 -6.81 -3.58 7.80
CA CYS A 158 -5.48 -2.97 7.69
C CYS A 158 -5.38 -2.09 6.44
N LEU A 159 -4.31 -1.30 6.38
CA LEU A 159 -4.02 -0.47 5.21
C LEU A 159 -3.60 -1.35 4.03
N SER A 160 -4.12 -1.00 2.86
CA SER A 160 -3.63 -1.52 1.58
C SER A 160 -2.31 -0.85 1.18
N MET A 161 -1.61 -1.44 0.21
CA MET A 161 -0.46 -0.76 -0.40
C MET A 161 -0.84 0.53 -1.15
N LEU A 162 -2.10 0.68 -1.61
CA LEU A 162 -2.57 1.93 -2.21
C LEU A 162 -2.57 3.04 -1.16
N ALA A 163 -3.21 2.80 -0.01
CA ALA A 163 -3.22 3.73 1.09
C ALA A 163 -1.81 4.03 1.60
N ILE A 164 -0.99 3.01 1.84
CA ILE A 164 0.38 3.21 2.33
C ILE A 164 1.20 4.09 1.38
N THR A 165 1.12 3.82 0.08
CA THR A 165 1.92 4.54 -0.92
C THR A 165 1.42 5.98 -1.14
N GLU A 166 0.11 6.20 -1.09
CA GLU A 166 -0.49 7.52 -1.29
C GLU A 166 -0.34 8.43 -0.06
N LEU A 167 -0.42 7.83 1.13
CA LEU A 167 -0.28 8.54 2.40
C LEU A 167 1.17 8.63 2.90
N GLU A 168 2.15 8.07 2.18
CA GLU A 168 3.58 8.07 2.55
C GLU A 168 4.08 9.45 3.06
N PRO A 169 3.77 10.60 2.40
CA PRO A 169 4.20 11.91 2.91
C PRO A 169 3.60 12.29 4.28
N TYR A 170 2.40 11.81 4.60
CA TYR A 170 1.73 12.08 5.88
C TYR A 170 2.28 11.25 7.02
N PHE A 171 2.91 10.12 6.74
CA PHE A 171 3.51 9.29 7.78
C PHE A 171 4.76 9.92 8.37
N THR A 172 5.39 10.89 7.68
CA THR A 172 6.58 11.61 8.17
C THR A 172 6.38 12.28 9.54
N GLN A 173 5.17 12.71 9.89
CA GLN A 173 4.87 13.30 11.20
C GLN A 173 4.73 12.25 12.33
N PHE A 174 4.71 10.96 11.98
CA PHE A 174 4.59 9.83 12.89
C PHE A 174 5.85 8.96 12.91
N GLU A 175 6.98 9.49 12.47
CA GLU A 175 8.24 8.74 12.30
C GLU A 175 8.63 7.93 13.55
N ASP A 176 8.43 8.50 14.74
CA ASP A 176 8.72 7.85 16.02
C ASP A 176 7.86 6.60 16.31
N TYR A 177 6.69 6.49 15.68
CA TYR A 177 5.77 5.35 15.82
C TYR A 177 5.96 4.33 14.67
N LEU A 178 6.62 4.72 13.58
CA LEU A 178 6.76 3.86 12.41
C LEU A 178 7.79 2.77 12.62
N LYS A 179 7.37 1.53 12.36
CA LYS A 179 8.26 0.38 12.33
C LYS A 179 9.01 0.36 11.01
N HIS A 180 10.33 0.33 11.07
CA HIS A 180 11.18 0.27 9.88
C HIS A 180 11.70 -1.14 9.66
N CYS A 181 11.49 -1.68 8.46
CA CYS A 181 11.98 -2.99 8.10
C CYS A 181 13.50 -3.02 8.14
N PHE A 182 14.09 -3.95 8.88
CA PHE A 182 15.55 -4.05 9.01
C PHE A 182 16.26 -4.31 7.68
N VAL A 183 15.59 -4.98 6.72
CA VAL A 183 16.18 -5.37 5.43
C VAL A 183 16.07 -4.23 4.41
N CYS A 184 14.85 -3.75 4.11
CA CYS A 184 14.66 -2.74 3.06
C CYS A 184 14.68 -1.29 3.55
N LYS A 185 14.75 -1.07 4.88
CA LYS A 185 14.75 0.25 5.55
C LYS A 185 13.51 1.11 5.31
N ARG A 186 12.46 0.56 4.70
CA ARG A 186 11.18 1.25 4.52
C ARG A 186 10.28 1.03 5.72
N ALA A 187 9.43 2.00 6.00
CA ALA A 187 8.33 1.86 6.94
C ALA A 187 7.44 0.69 6.55
N GLY A 188 6.86 0.03 7.55
CA GLY A 188 5.95 -1.08 7.40
C GLY A 188 4.97 -1.18 8.55
N PHE A 189 3.82 -1.77 8.25
CA PHE A 189 2.70 -1.86 9.20
C PHE A 189 2.52 -3.30 9.65
N ILE A 190 2.65 -4.25 8.72
CA ILE A 190 2.47 -5.67 8.94
C ILE A 190 3.76 -6.42 8.59
N GLY A 191 4.19 -7.28 9.51
CA GLY A 191 5.41 -8.04 9.34
C GLY A 191 5.72 -8.90 10.56
N LEU A 192 7.00 -9.25 10.67
CA LEU A 192 7.55 -10.06 11.74
C LEU A 192 8.31 -9.16 12.70
N LYS A 193 8.03 -9.30 14.00
CA LYS A 193 8.83 -8.71 15.07
C LYS A 193 9.69 -9.81 15.69
N CYS A 194 10.99 -9.59 15.81
CA CYS A 194 11.88 -10.54 16.46
C CYS A 194 11.71 -10.47 17.99
N ASN A 195 11.46 -11.60 18.65
CA ASN A 195 11.33 -11.63 20.11
C ASN A 195 12.63 -11.33 20.87
N ASN A 196 13.79 -11.45 20.21
CA ASN A 196 15.10 -11.25 20.84
C ASN A 196 15.67 -9.84 20.67
N CYS A 197 15.58 -9.26 19.47
CA CYS A 197 16.14 -7.93 19.19
C CYS A 197 15.09 -6.89 18.77
N GLU A 198 13.81 -7.26 18.83
CA GLU A 198 12.65 -6.41 18.55
C GLU A 198 12.56 -5.79 17.15
N LYS A 199 13.51 -6.10 16.27
CA LYS A 199 13.53 -5.57 14.91
C LYS A 199 12.34 -6.08 14.11
N PHE A 200 11.72 -5.14 13.40
CA PHE A 200 10.65 -5.38 12.48
C PHE A 200 11.17 -5.75 11.08
N ILE A 201 10.52 -6.68 10.41
CA ILE A 201 10.88 -7.17 9.07
C ILE A 201 9.59 -7.50 8.30
N HIS A 202 9.43 -6.97 7.09
CA HIS A 202 8.33 -7.41 6.23
C HIS A 202 8.43 -8.91 5.91
N LYS A 203 7.29 -9.60 5.82
CA LYS A 203 7.24 -11.02 5.44
C LYS A 203 7.99 -11.28 4.13
N HIS A 204 7.73 -10.49 3.08
CA HIS A 204 8.39 -10.64 1.79
C HIS A 204 9.91 -10.34 1.83
N CYS A 205 10.35 -9.37 2.65
CA CYS A 205 11.78 -9.10 2.82
C CYS A 205 12.50 -10.26 3.49
N HIS A 206 11.84 -10.91 4.47
CA HIS A 206 12.38 -12.11 5.11
C HIS A 206 12.51 -13.26 4.11
N SER A 207 11.46 -13.54 3.34
CA SER A 207 11.45 -14.58 2.30
C SER A 207 12.51 -14.38 1.21
N ASN A 208 12.82 -13.13 0.85
CA ASN A 208 13.84 -12.84 -0.16
C ASN A 208 15.27 -12.85 0.40
N PHE A 209 15.45 -12.53 1.68
CA PHE A 209 16.77 -12.46 2.32
C PHE A 209 17.34 -13.85 2.61
N ASN A 210 16.52 -14.73 3.17
CA ASN A 210 16.87 -16.13 3.30
C ASN A 210 16.46 -16.83 2.01
N GLN A 211 17.40 -17.28 1.19
CA GLN A 211 17.10 -18.32 0.20
C GLN A 211 16.61 -19.54 0.99
N PHE A 212 15.31 -19.58 1.26
CA PHE A 212 14.70 -20.52 2.18
C PHE A 212 15.08 -21.93 1.74
N LYS A 213 15.79 -22.66 2.62
CA LYS A 213 15.80 -24.11 2.53
C LYS A 213 14.42 -24.57 3.01
N PRO A 214 13.62 -25.25 2.17
CA PRO A 214 12.33 -25.77 2.61
C PRO A 214 12.51 -26.59 3.90
N GLY A 215 11.74 -26.29 4.95
CA GLY A 215 11.77 -27.00 6.23
C GLY A 215 12.68 -26.41 7.32
N SER A 216 13.45 -25.35 7.06
CA SER A 216 14.18 -24.63 8.12
C SER A 216 13.32 -23.57 8.80
N LYS A 217 13.42 -23.46 10.13
CA LYS A 217 12.74 -22.41 10.90
C LYS A 217 13.18 -21.00 10.44
N PRO A 218 12.27 -20.01 10.43
CA PRO A 218 12.61 -18.65 10.01
C PRO A 218 13.59 -18.02 11.00
N ILE A 219 14.73 -17.53 10.53
CA ILE A 219 15.74 -16.85 11.36
C ILE A 219 15.74 -15.34 11.15
N CYS A 220 16.04 -14.59 12.21
CA CYS A 220 16.16 -13.14 12.17
C CYS A 220 17.46 -12.72 11.46
N PRO A 221 17.41 -11.93 10.37
CA PRO A 221 18.58 -11.42 9.66
C PRO A 221 19.49 -10.53 10.51
N SER A 222 19.02 -9.99 11.65
CA SER A 222 19.84 -9.14 12.51
C SER A 222 20.58 -9.89 13.63
N CYS A 223 19.93 -10.81 14.33
CA CYS A 223 20.50 -11.47 15.51
C CYS A 223 20.62 -12.99 15.36
N LYS A 224 20.20 -13.53 14.21
CA LYS A 224 20.24 -14.95 13.85
C LYS A 224 19.42 -15.89 14.74
N GLN A 225 18.59 -15.35 15.63
CA GLN A 225 17.63 -16.11 16.45
C GLN A 225 16.38 -16.49 15.65
N GLU A 226 15.67 -17.53 16.11
CA GLU A 226 14.39 -17.94 15.51
C GLU A 226 13.34 -16.81 15.62
N LEU A 227 12.60 -16.59 14.53
CA LEU A 227 11.44 -15.69 14.49
C LEU A 227 10.18 -16.45 14.92
N PRO A 228 9.18 -15.74 15.50
CA PRO A 228 7.88 -16.35 15.79
C PRO A 228 7.28 -16.98 14.53
N PHE A 229 6.64 -18.15 14.69
CA PHE A 229 6.09 -18.95 13.59
C PHE A 229 5.10 -18.11 12.76
N LEU A 230 5.27 -18.20 11.44
CA LEU A 230 4.35 -17.64 10.45
C LEU A 230 3.14 -18.58 10.35
N ASP A 231 2.09 -18.34 11.12
CA ASP A 231 0.80 -18.92 10.75
C ASP A 231 0.33 -18.25 9.46
N GLN A 232 -0.04 -19.12 8.50
CA GLN A 232 -0.36 -18.84 7.10
C GLN A 232 -1.58 -17.93 6.95
#